data_AF-A0AAX6I9C5-F1
#
_entry.id   AF-A0AAX6I9C5-F1
#
_cell.length_a   1.000
_cell.length_b   1.000
_cell.length_c   1.000
_cell.angle_alpha   90.00
_cell.angle_beta   90.00
_cell.angle_gamma   90.00
#
_symmetry.space_group_name_H-M   'P 1'
#
loop_
_entity.id
_entity.type
_entity.pdbx_description
1 polymer ?
#
loop_
_entity_poly.entity_id
_entity_poly.type
_entity_poly.pdbx_seq_one_letter_code
_entity_poly.pdbx_strand_id
1 'polypeptide(L)'
;MGISRDSMHKRRATGGKKKAWRKKRKYEMGRQPAMTKLSSNKTVRRVRVRGGNVKWRALRLDTGNYSWGSEAVTRKTRILDVVYNASNNELVRTQLSLRVRLFRLMLPLSSSGTLSTMGWRLEGRRSLLLLLLERRKQL
;
A
#
# COMPACT_ATOMS: atom_id res chain seq x y z
N MET A 1 -25.98 9.83 9.00
CA MET A 1 -24.80 9.62 9.89
C MET A 1 -24.29 8.20 9.70
N GLY A 2 -23.08 8.04 9.15
CA GLY A 2 -22.57 6.74 8.69
C GLY A 2 -21.72 5.98 9.72
N ILE A 3 -20.61 5.44 9.24
CA ILE A 3 -19.59 4.74 10.05
C ILE A 3 -19.10 5.67 11.17
N SER A 4 -18.96 5.13 12.37
CA SER A 4 -18.48 5.84 13.56
C SER A 4 -17.27 5.12 14.14
N ARG A 5 -16.30 5.88 14.63
CA ARG A 5 -15.05 5.38 15.23
C ARG A 5 -15.06 5.48 16.76
N ASP A 6 -16.23 5.62 17.36
CA ASP A 6 -16.42 5.64 18.81
C ASP A 6 -16.25 4.24 19.42
N SER A 7 -16.03 4.16 20.73
CA SER A 7 -15.96 2.88 21.45
C SER A 7 -17.27 2.54 22.16
N MET A 8 -18.30 3.40 22.12
CA MET A 8 -19.51 3.23 22.92
C MET A 8 -20.38 2.07 22.45
N HIS A 9 -20.34 1.75 21.17
CA HIS A 9 -21.01 0.58 20.60
C HIS A 9 -20.29 -0.75 20.88
N LYS A 10 -19.03 -0.71 21.33
CA LYS A 10 -18.27 -1.92 21.71
C LYS A 10 -18.64 -2.35 23.13
N ARG A 11 -18.48 -3.65 23.41
CA ARG A 11 -18.61 -4.20 24.77
C ARG A 11 -17.51 -3.67 25.69
N ARG A 12 -17.75 -3.74 27.00
CA ARG A 12 -16.70 -3.52 28.02
C ARG A 12 -15.64 -4.61 27.92
N ALA A 13 -14.46 -4.37 28.48
CA ALA A 13 -13.41 -5.40 28.57
C ALA A 13 -13.90 -6.65 29.31
N THR A 14 -14.78 -6.48 30.31
CA THR A 14 -15.45 -7.58 31.02
C THR A 14 -16.57 -8.29 30.23
N GLY A 15 -16.83 -7.89 28.98
CA GLY A 15 -17.87 -8.47 28.12
C GLY A 15 -19.27 -7.84 28.28
N GLY A 16 -19.51 -7.07 29.34
CA GLY A 16 -20.81 -6.42 29.57
C GLY A 16 -21.22 -5.42 28.48
N LYS A 17 -22.52 -5.38 28.14
CA LYS A 17 -23.08 -4.42 27.17
C LYS A 17 -23.08 -3.00 27.76
N LYS A 18 -22.59 -2.02 27.00
CA LYS A 18 -22.60 -0.60 27.39
C LYS A 18 -23.87 0.08 26.88
N LYS A 19 -24.61 0.77 27.76
CA LYS A 19 -25.74 1.62 27.36
C LYS A 19 -25.19 2.89 26.70
N ALA A 20 -25.70 3.24 25.52
CA ALA A 20 -25.35 4.48 24.85
C ALA A 20 -26.07 5.65 25.55
N TRP A 21 -25.30 6.60 26.07
CA TRP A 21 -25.82 7.78 26.78
C TRP A 21 -26.01 9.00 25.86
N ARG A 22 -25.43 8.97 24.65
CA ARG A 22 -25.53 10.04 23.66
C ARG A 22 -25.64 9.51 22.24
N LYS A 23 -26.11 10.37 21.35
CA LYS A 23 -26.07 10.15 19.89
C LYS A 23 -24.64 10.32 19.35
N LYS A 24 -24.38 9.77 18.16
CA LYS A 24 -23.11 9.89 17.43
C LYS A 24 -22.74 11.37 17.22
N ARG A 25 -21.45 11.71 17.12
CA ARG A 25 -20.97 13.09 16.87
C ARG A 25 -20.17 13.21 15.57
N LYS A 26 -20.16 14.40 14.96
CA LYS A 26 -19.50 14.68 13.67
C LYS A 26 -17.99 14.42 13.69
N TYR A 27 -17.34 14.64 14.84
CA TYR A 27 -15.89 14.42 14.98
C TYR A 27 -15.49 12.94 15.08
N GLU A 28 -16.44 12.04 15.33
CA GLU A 28 -16.20 10.58 15.42
C GLU A 28 -16.46 9.87 14.09
N MET A 29 -16.83 10.61 13.04
CA MET A 29 -17.23 9.99 11.79
C MET A 29 -16.06 9.28 11.11
N GLY A 30 -16.32 8.05 10.68
CA GLY A 30 -15.51 7.34 9.70
C GLY A 30 -15.94 7.69 8.28
N ARG A 31 -15.13 7.25 7.32
CA ARG A 31 -15.45 7.32 5.89
C ARG A 31 -15.08 5.97 5.27
N GLN A 32 -15.73 5.63 4.17
CA GLN A 32 -15.43 4.39 3.47
C GLN A 32 -13.97 4.34 3.02
N PRO A 33 -13.34 3.15 3.04
CA PRO A 33 -11.99 2.96 2.52
C PRO A 33 -11.96 3.29 1.02
N ALA A 34 -10.80 3.71 0.52
CA ALA A 34 -10.65 4.11 -0.88
C ALA A 34 -10.50 2.92 -1.83
N MET A 35 -10.05 1.76 -1.33
CA MET A 35 -9.84 0.52 -2.10
C MET A 35 -9.21 0.79 -3.47
N THR A 36 -8.03 1.42 -3.44
CA THR A 36 -7.22 1.81 -4.59
C THR A 36 -6.94 0.63 -5.51
N LYS A 37 -7.37 0.71 -6.77
CA LYS A 37 -7.09 -0.30 -7.79
C LYS A 37 -5.93 0.13 -8.70
N LEU A 38 -5.18 -0.84 -9.21
CA LEU A 38 -4.26 -0.59 -10.31
C LEU A 38 -5.05 -0.34 -11.60
N SER A 39 -4.79 0.79 -12.23
CA SER A 39 -5.39 1.16 -13.51
C SER A 39 -4.71 2.41 -14.07
N SER A 40 -4.48 2.43 -15.38
CA SER A 40 -3.92 3.58 -16.10
C SER A 40 -4.74 4.86 -15.93
N ASN A 41 -6.07 4.74 -15.76
CA ASN A 41 -6.95 5.87 -15.52
C ASN A 41 -6.80 6.43 -14.10
N LYS A 42 -5.86 7.37 -13.92
CA LYS A 42 -5.61 8.02 -12.63
C LYS A 42 -6.85 8.76 -12.13
N THR A 43 -7.41 8.31 -11.02
CA THR A 43 -8.56 8.94 -10.37
C THR A 43 -8.21 9.27 -8.92
N VAL A 44 -8.13 10.56 -8.59
CA VAL A 44 -7.87 11.03 -7.22
C VAL A 44 -8.96 12.02 -6.81
N ARG A 45 -9.66 11.71 -5.72
CA ARG A 45 -10.73 12.56 -5.18
C ARG A 45 -10.25 13.35 -3.97
N ARG A 46 -10.56 14.64 -3.98
CA ARG A 46 -10.35 15.55 -2.85
C ARG A 46 -11.41 15.32 -1.77
N VAL A 47 -10.99 15.20 -0.52
CA VAL A 47 -11.91 15.06 0.63
C VAL A 47 -11.57 16.08 1.71
N ARG A 48 -12.51 16.97 2.01
CA ARG A 48 -12.42 17.91 3.14
C ARG A 48 -12.48 17.15 4.47
N VAL A 49 -11.57 17.48 5.38
CA VAL A 49 -11.50 16.92 6.74
C VAL A 49 -11.71 18.00 7.81
N ARG A 50 -11.72 17.59 9.08
CA ARG A 50 -11.82 18.50 10.22
C ARG A 50 -10.66 19.49 10.21
N GLY A 51 -10.92 20.74 10.59
CA GLY A 51 -9.91 21.80 10.63
C GLY A 51 -9.64 22.45 9.27
N GLY A 52 -10.49 22.25 8.25
CA GLY A 52 -10.35 22.89 6.94
C GLY A 52 -9.35 22.20 5.99
N ASN A 53 -8.54 21.28 6.51
CA ASN A 53 -7.56 20.51 5.73
C ASN A 53 -8.22 19.62 4.66
N VAL A 54 -7.38 19.18 3.73
CA VAL A 54 -7.76 18.33 2.60
C VAL A 54 -6.94 17.04 2.63
N LYS A 55 -7.60 15.90 2.40
CA LYS A 55 -6.93 14.62 2.13
C LYS A 55 -7.26 14.14 0.73
N TRP A 56 -6.27 13.58 0.05
CA TRP A 56 -6.40 12.99 -1.29
C TRP A 56 -6.70 11.51 -1.18
N ARG A 57 -7.79 11.07 -1.81
CA ARG A 57 -8.13 9.66 -1.95
C ARG A 57 -7.87 9.22 -3.37
N ALA A 58 -6.79 8.47 -3.55
CA ALA A 58 -6.60 7.71 -4.77
C ALA A 58 -7.69 6.63 -4.85
N LEU A 59 -8.33 6.49 -6.00
CA LEU A 59 -9.20 5.36 -6.32
C LEU A 59 -8.55 4.44 -7.35
N ARG A 60 -7.79 5.04 -8.27
CA ARG A 60 -7.04 4.34 -9.31
C ARG A 60 -5.68 5.01 -9.50
N LEU A 61 -4.62 4.22 -9.48
CA LEU A 61 -3.24 4.65 -9.72
C LEU A 61 -2.46 3.54 -10.43
N ASP A 62 -1.57 3.91 -11.33
CA ASP A 62 -0.65 2.99 -12.02
C ASP A 62 0.83 3.40 -11.85
N THR A 63 1.09 4.57 -11.25
CA THR A 63 2.41 5.18 -11.17
C THR A 63 2.72 5.62 -9.75
N GLY A 64 3.99 5.46 -9.35
CA GLY A 64 4.50 5.88 -8.05
C GLY A 64 5.94 6.40 -8.16
N ASN A 65 6.40 7.11 -7.13
CA ASN A 65 7.81 7.46 -7.00
C ASN A 65 8.48 6.43 -6.08
N TYR A 66 9.46 5.72 -6.60
CA TYR A 66 10.16 4.65 -5.89
C TYR A 66 11.64 4.99 -5.76
N SER A 67 12.21 4.69 -4.60
CA SER A 67 13.60 4.96 -4.27
C SER A 67 14.41 3.67 -4.25
N TRP A 68 15.53 3.66 -4.96
CA TRP A 68 16.56 2.64 -4.82
C TRP A 68 17.57 3.10 -3.79
N GLY A 69 17.46 2.57 -2.56
CA GLY A 69 18.25 3.02 -1.41
C GLY A 69 19.76 2.84 -1.54
N SER A 70 20.24 1.78 -2.21
CA SER A 70 21.68 1.55 -2.36
C SER A 70 22.35 2.47 -3.38
N GLU A 71 21.63 2.88 -4.43
CA GLU A 71 22.15 3.80 -5.45
C GLU A 71 21.73 5.25 -5.20
N ALA A 72 20.94 5.51 -4.15
CA ALA A 72 20.34 6.80 -3.83
C ALA A 72 19.55 7.44 -4.99
N VAL A 73 18.99 6.62 -5.89
CA VAL A 73 18.25 7.08 -7.07
C VAL A 73 16.74 6.95 -6.84
N THR A 74 16.01 8.05 -6.98
CA THR A 74 14.53 8.04 -7.00
C THR A 74 14.01 8.20 -8.41
N ARG A 75 13.12 7.30 -8.84
CA ARG A 75 12.49 7.38 -10.17
C ARG A 75 10.99 7.17 -10.08
N LYS A 76 10.28 7.90 -10.93
CA LYS A 76 8.86 7.66 -11.19
C LYS A 76 8.75 6.42 -12.07
N THR A 77 8.16 5.36 -11.55
CA THR A 77 7.99 4.10 -12.28
C THR A 77 6.53 3.66 -12.29
N ARG A 78 6.20 2.84 -13.28
CA ARG A 78 4.87 2.22 -13.40
C ARG A 78 4.82 0.95 -12.57
N ILE A 79 3.68 0.76 -11.91
CA ILE A 79 3.32 -0.45 -11.18
C ILE A 79 2.63 -1.38 -12.17
N LEU A 80 3.16 -2.59 -12.34
CA LEU A 80 2.58 -3.59 -13.22
C LEU A 80 1.52 -4.39 -12.47
N ASP A 81 1.99 -5.14 -11.47
CA ASP A 81 1.18 -6.06 -10.70
C ASP A 81 1.54 -6.00 -9.23
N VAL A 82 0.65 -6.55 -8.42
CA VAL A 82 0.90 -6.67 -6.99
C VAL A 82 1.06 -8.13 -6.61
N VAL A 83 2.24 -8.48 -6.12
CA VAL A 83 2.69 -9.88 -5.98
C VAL A 83 2.29 -10.45 -4.62
N TYR A 84 2.48 -9.68 -3.54
CA TYR A 84 2.32 -10.19 -2.18
C TYR A 84 1.68 -9.16 -1.25
N ASN A 85 0.87 -9.60 -0.29
CA ASN A 85 0.29 -8.77 0.77
C ASN A 85 0.39 -9.48 2.13
N ALA A 86 0.80 -8.77 3.18
CA ALA A 86 0.99 -9.37 4.50
C ALA A 86 -0.33 -9.68 5.25
N SER A 87 -1.36 -8.85 5.07
CA SER A 87 -2.57 -8.94 5.91
C SER A 87 -3.67 -9.84 5.37
N ASN A 88 -3.81 -9.93 4.04
CA ASN A 88 -4.89 -10.71 3.40
C ASN A 88 -4.56 -10.99 1.92
N ASN A 89 -4.67 -12.25 1.50
CA ASN A 89 -4.40 -12.71 0.14
C ASN A 89 -5.49 -12.33 -0.86
N GLU A 90 -6.73 -12.07 -0.45
CA GLU A 90 -7.81 -11.66 -1.38
C GLU A 90 -7.57 -10.29 -2.00
N LEU A 91 -6.80 -9.45 -1.31
CA LEU A 91 -6.37 -8.16 -1.82
C LEU A 91 -5.37 -8.32 -2.98
N VAL A 92 -4.73 -9.49 -3.09
CA VAL A 92 -3.84 -9.83 -4.20
C VAL A 92 -4.59 -10.07 -5.48
N ARG A 93 -5.62 -10.90 -5.42
CA ARG A 93 -6.49 -11.21 -6.55
C ARG A 93 -7.16 -9.99 -7.14
N THR A 94 -7.55 -9.05 -6.28
CA THR A 94 -8.25 -7.82 -6.67
C THR A 94 -7.32 -6.66 -7.05
N GLN A 95 -5.99 -6.90 -7.08
CA GLN A 95 -4.96 -5.92 -7.41
C GLN A 95 -5.11 -4.59 -6.64
N LEU A 96 -5.41 -4.68 -5.35
CA LEU A 96 -5.59 -3.51 -4.50
C LEU A 96 -4.25 -2.98 -3.99
N SER A 97 -3.99 -1.69 -4.21
CA SER A 97 -2.79 -1.02 -3.73
C SER A 97 -3.00 -0.53 -2.30
N LEU A 98 -2.35 -1.18 -1.32
CA LEU A 98 -2.32 -0.74 0.07
C LEU A 98 -0.87 -0.49 0.51
N ARG A 99 -0.71 0.14 1.68
CA ARG A 99 0.58 0.68 2.16
C ARG A 99 1.67 -0.37 2.35
N VAL A 100 1.33 -1.59 2.76
CA VAL A 100 2.30 -2.64 3.09
C VAL A 100 2.12 -3.77 2.09
N ARG A 101 2.80 -3.66 0.95
CA ARG A 101 2.60 -4.58 -0.17
C ARG A 101 3.82 -4.65 -1.09
N LEU A 102 4.10 -5.82 -1.66
CA LEU A 102 5.18 -6.00 -2.63
C LEU A 102 4.62 -5.81 -4.05
N PHE A 103 5.19 -4.87 -4.80
CA PHE A 103 4.80 -4.55 -6.17
C PHE A 103 5.85 -5.02 -7.16
N ARG A 104 5.39 -5.47 -8.34
CA ARG A 104 6.25 -5.62 -9.51
C ARG A 104 6.29 -4.28 -10.25
N LEU A 105 7.48 -3.71 -10.37
CA LEU A 105 7.70 -2.42 -11.03
C LEU A 105 8.33 -2.62 -12.41
N MET A 106 8.01 -1.72 -13.34
CA MET A 106 8.74 -1.61 -14.60
C MET A 106 10.08 -0.90 -14.32
N LEU A 107 11.19 -1.56 -14.63
CA LEU A 107 12.52 -0.96 -14.52
C LEU A 107 12.70 0.10 -15.62
N PRO A 108 13.08 1.34 -15.28
CA PRO A 108 13.44 2.32 -16.28
C PRO A 108 14.82 1.95 -16.85
N LEU A 109 14.93 1.72 -18.16
CA LEU A 109 16.23 1.55 -18.82
C LEU A 109 17.11 2.76 -18.45
N SER A 110 18.26 2.53 -17.84
CA SER A 110 19.23 3.59 -17.53
C SER A 110 19.86 4.10 -18.83
N SER A 111 19.79 5.41 -19.05
CA SER A 111 20.45 6.12 -20.16
C SER A 111 21.97 6.23 -20.02
N SER A 112 22.58 5.67 -18.98
CA SER A 112 24.02 5.47 -18.89
C SER A 112 24.35 4.09 -19.44
N GLY A 113 24.90 4.07 -20.65
CA GLY A 113 25.44 2.88 -21.34
C GLY A 113 26.67 2.26 -20.67
N THR A 114 26.67 2.14 -19.35
CA THR A 114 27.56 1.22 -18.63
C THR A 114 26.74 -0.01 -18.30
N LEU A 115 26.82 -0.99 -19.19
CA LEU A 115 26.71 -2.40 -18.81
C LEU A 115 27.81 -2.67 -17.77
N SER A 116 27.59 -2.29 -16.51
CA SER A 116 28.26 -2.93 -15.41
C SER A 116 27.68 -4.33 -15.32
N THR A 117 28.26 -5.20 -16.13
CA THR A 117 28.27 -6.63 -15.87
C THR A 117 28.89 -6.82 -14.49
N MET A 118 28.07 -7.06 -13.48
CA MET A 118 28.47 -7.89 -12.34
C MET A 118 27.23 -8.57 -11.76
N GLY A 119 27.05 -9.83 -12.15
CA GLY A 119 26.45 -10.83 -11.25
C GLY A 119 25.04 -11.33 -11.51
N TRP A 120 24.53 -11.38 -12.76
CA TRP A 120 23.40 -12.27 -13.09
C TRP A 120 23.72 -13.11 -14.32
N ARG A 121 24.64 -14.07 -14.16
CA ARG A 121 24.63 -15.28 -14.98
C ARG A 121 23.71 -16.28 -14.28
N LEU A 122 22.43 -16.25 -14.64
CA LEU A 122 21.54 -17.39 -14.47
C LEU A 122 20.95 -17.70 -15.83
N GLU A 123 21.59 -18.69 -16.47
CA GLU A 123 21.00 -19.53 -17.51
C GLU A 123 19.52 -19.78 -17.19
N GLY A 124 18.68 -19.67 -18.21
CA GLY A 124 17.51 -20.54 -18.36
C GLY A 124 16.37 -20.41 -17.36
N ARG A 125 15.25 -19.88 -17.88
CA ARG A 125 13.87 -20.29 -17.52
C ARG A 125 13.41 -19.98 -16.09
N ARG A 126 12.52 -18.97 -16.06
CA ARG A 126 11.27 -18.92 -15.29
C ARG A 126 11.39 -18.97 -13.76
N SER A 127 10.66 -18.05 -13.14
CA SER A 127 10.24 -18.03 -11.73
C SER A 127 11.37 -17.96 -10.69
N LEU A 128 11.64 -16.75 -10.18
CA LEU A 128 12.29 -16.61 -8.88
C LEU A 128 11.42 -15.77 -7.93
N LEU A 129 10.89 -16.53 -6.98
CA LEU A 129 10.29 -16.15 -5.71
C LEU A 129 11.34 -15.40 -4.88
N LEU A 130 11.01 -14.23 -4.34
CA LEU A 130 11.92 -13.47 -3.46
C LEU A 130 11.87 -14.06 -2.05
N LEU A 131 12.74 -15.04 -1.77
CA LEU A 131 13.13 -15.47 -0.43
C LEU A 131 14.53 -14.90 -0.16
N LEU A 132 14.65 -13.96 0.78
CA LEU A 132 15.94 -13.64 1.39
C LEU A 132 15.74 -13.36 2.88
N LEU A 133 15.55 -14.47 3.58
CA LEU A 133 15.78 -14.61 5.01
C LEU A 133 17.06 -15.44 5.13
N GLU A 134 18.22 -14.81 5.21
CA GLU A 134 19.47 -15.50 5.57
C GLU A 134 20.43 -14.51 6.25
N ARG A 135 20.45 -14.54 7.59
CA ARG A 135 21.58 -15.01 8.39
C ARG A 135 22.94 -14.45 7.94
N ARG A 136 23.49 -13.55 8.74
CA ARG A 136 24.91 -13.65 9.13
C ARG A 136 25.03 -13.62 10.65
N LYS A 137 25.48 -14.77 11.17
CA LYS A 137 26.05 -15.00 12.49
C LYS A 137 27.51 -14.49 12.48
N GLN A 138 27.93 -13.92 13.61
CA GLN A 138 29.28 -13.92 14.23
C GLN A 138 30.47 -13.32 13.47
N LEU A 139 30.95 -12.18 13.97
CA LEU A 139 32.11 -12.10 14.87
C LEU A 139 31.71 -11.25 16.10
#